data_AF-A0A9Q0JTM2-F1
#
_entry.id   AF-A0A9Q0JTM2-F1
#
_cell.length_a   1.000
_cell.length_b   1.000
_cell.length_c   1.000
_cell.angle_alpha   90.00
_cell.angle_beta   90.00
_cell.angle_gamma   90.00
#
_symmetry.space_group_name_H-M   'P 1'
#
loop_
_entity.id
_entity.type
_entity.pdbx_description
1 polymer ?
#
loop_
_entity_poly.entity_id
_entity_poly.type
_entity_poly.pdbx_seq_one_letter_code
_entity_poly.pdbx_strand_id
1 'polypeptide(L)'
;MHDRIIEFYFSYLASCHPSEDILLVPPSISFWLTNCPDPESLKDFTEPFKLPDKKLIIFVVSNNDDVTMAEGGTHWSLLAYERSTNTFVHHDSMAGSNSLHAKRLWKALLGFIDSSGSDSDDRYLEYSATPQQRNGYDCGL
;
A
#
# COMPACT_ATOMS: atom_id res chain seq x y z
N MET A 1 -15.45 7.89 0.50
CA MET A 1 -15.61 8.20 1.94
C MET A 1 -14.48 7.63 2.82
N HIS A 2 -14.12 6.34 2.74
CA HIS A 2 -13.04 5.78 3.58
C HIS A 2 -11.65 6.35 3.28
N ASP A 3 -11.31 6.62 2.02
CA ASP A 3 -9.99 7.16 1.65
C ASP A 3 -9.62 8.42 2.43
N ARG A 4 -10.55 9.37 2.59
CA ARG A 4 -10.31 10.63 3.31
C ARG A 4 -10.08 10.40 4.81
N ILE A 5 -10.78 9.42 5.39
CA ILE A 5 -10.65 9.07 6.81
C ILE A 5 -9.30 8.39 7.06
N ILE A 6 -8.93 7.43 6.19
CA ILE A 6 -7.64 6.74 6.25
C ILE A 6 -6.50 7.75 6.06
N GLU A 7 -6.60 8.63 5.05
CA GLU A 7 -5.62 9.69 4.80
C GLU A 7 -5.47 10.65 5.98
N PHE A 8 -6.60 11.09 6.57
CA PHE A 8 -6.59 11.90 7.77
C PHE A 8 -5.90 11.19 8.94
N TYR A 9 -6.22 9.91 9.16
CA TYR A 9 -5.65 9.15 10.27
C TYR A 9 -4.15 8.87 10.07
N PHE A 10 -3.71 8.55 8.84
CA PHE A 10 -2.30 8.43 8.51
C PHE A 10 -1.54 9.73 8.76
N SER A 11 -2.12 10.87 8.32
CA SER A 11 -1.56 12.19 8.57
C SER A 11 -1.48 12.52 10.06
N TYR A 12 -2.53 12.16 10.82
CA TYR A 12 -2.56 12.30 12.27
C TYR A 12 -1.47 11.46 12.95
N LEU A 13 -1.34 10.17 12.60
CA LEU A 13 -0.31 9.29 13.14
C LEU A 13 1.10 9.82 12.85
N ALA A 14 1.36 10.25 11.61
CA ALA A 14 2.65 10.83 11.23
C ALA A 14 2.95 12.14 11.99
N SER A 15 1.91 12.93 12.32
CA SER A 15 2.07 14.14 13.13
C SER A 15 2.33 13.85 14.61
N CYS A 16 1.72 12.81 15.17
CA CYS A 16 1.88 12.41 16.57
C CYS A 16 3.17 11.62 16.81
N HIS A 17 3.62 10.85 15.80
CA HIS A 17 4.77 9.97 15.86
C HIS A 17 5.68 10.21 14.64
N PRO A 18 6.31 11.39 14.53
CA PRO A 18 7.18 11.70 13.41
C PRO A 18 8.36 10.71 13.38
N SER A 19 8.58 10.12 12.21
CA SER A 19 9.66 9.15 11.98
C SER A 19 10.20 9.30 10.57
N GLU A 20 11.52 9.38 10.43
CA GLU A 20 12.16 9.37 9.11
C GLU A 20 12.20 7.97 8.50
N ASP A 21 12.08 6.94 9.35
CA ASP A 21 12.17 5.53 8.98
C ASP A 21 10.83 4.93 8.50
N ILE A 22 9.70 5.55 8.87
CA ILE A 22 8.35 5.05 8.60
C ILE A 22 7.66 5.98 7.62
N LEU A 23 7.08 5.42 6.56
CA LEU A 23 6.24 6.15 5.62
C LEU A 23 4.83 5.55 5.62
N LEU A 24 3.84 6.39 5.92
CA LEU A 24 2.43 6.08 5.76
C LEU A 24 1.96 6.70 4.43
N VAL A 25 1.68 5.85 3.44
CA VAL A 25 1.38 6.30 2.08
C VAL A 25 -0.11 6.60 1.96
N PRO A 26 -0.51 7.81 1.54
CA PRO A 26 -1.91 8.14 1.35
C PRO A 26 -2.60 7.19 0.36
N PRO A 27 -3.91 6.91 0.51
CA PRO A 27 -4.66 6.04 -0.40
C PRO A 27 -4.56 6.47 -1.87
N SER A 28 -4.62 7.78 -2.15
CA SER A 28 -4.50 8.35 -3.49
C SER A 28 -3.15 8.02 -4.15
N ILE A 29 -2.07 8.04 -3.38
CA ILE A 29 -0.71 7.72 -3.84
C ILE A 29 -0.60 6.22 -4.11
N SER A 30 -1.12 5.37 -3.21
CA SER A 30 -1.13 3.91 -3.40
C SER A 30 -1.94 3.50 -4.63
N PHE A 31 -3.10 4.14 -4.85
CA PHE A 31 -3.92 3.96 -6.04
C PHE A 31 -3.19 4.37 -7.32
N TRP A 32 -2.53 5.53 -7.31
CA TRP A 32 -1.75 6.01 -8.44
C TRP A 32 -0.58 5.07 -8.78
N LEU A 33 0.17 4.62 -7.77
CA LEU A 33 1.26 3.64 -7.94
C LEU A 33 0.80 2.34 -8.58
N THR A 34 -0.43 1.91 -8.28
CA THR A 34 -0.99 0.67 -8.83
C THR A 34 -1.44 0.82 -10.28
N ASN A 35 -1.97 1.99 -10.66
CA ASN A 35 -2.72 2.18 -11.90
C ASN A 35 -2.05 3.09 -12.93
N CYS A 36 -0.95 3.76 -12.59
CA CYS A 36 -0.28 4.66 -13.53
C CYS A 36 0.35 3.88 -14.69
N PRO A 37 0.01 4.18 -15.96
CA PRO A 37 0.54 3.48 -17.12
C PRO A 37 1.97 3.91 -17.49
N ASP A 38 2.48 5.00 -16.91
CA ASP A 38 3.79 5.59 -17.20
C ASP A 38 4.73 5.53 -15.99
N PRO A 39 5.63 4.53 -15.93
CA PRO A 39 6.57 4.36 -14.83
C PRO A 39 7.55 5.52 -14.61
N GLU A 40 7.89 6.27 -15.66
CA GLU A 40 8.80 7.42 -15.52
C GLU A 40 8.12 8.55 -14.74
N SER A 41 6.84 8.82 -15.03
CA SER A 41 6.05 9.80 -14.26
C SER A 41 5.91 9.42 -12.78
N LEU A 42 5.88 8.12 -12.47
CA LEU A 42 5.87 7.63 -11.09
C LEU A 42 7.21 7.88 -10.39
N LYS A 43 8.34 7.83 -11.10
CA LYS A 43 9.66 8.02 -10.50
C LYS A 43 9.85 9.43 -9.97
N ASP A 44 9.57 10.43 -10.80
CA ASP A 44 9.64 11.84 -10.40
C ASP A 44 8.67 12.15 -9.25
N PHE A 45 7.49 11.53 -9.28
CA PHE A 45 6.49 11.71 -8.24
C PHE A 45 6.83 11.01 -6.92
N THR A 46 7.56 9.88 -6.98
CA THR A 46 7.92 9.09 -5.80
C THR A 46 9.24 9.51 -5.15
N GLU A 47 10.09 10.22 -5.88
CA GLU A 47 11.37 10.74 -5.40
C GLU A 47 11.26 11.49 -4.06
N PRO A 48 10.27 12.40 -3.84
CA PRO A 48 10.12 13.10 -2.57
C PRO A 48 9.84 12.19 -1.37
N PHE A 49 9.25 11.00 -1.59
CA PHE A 49 8.96 10.05 -0.52
C PHE A 49 10.20 9.30 -0.05
N LYS A 50 11.30 9.35 -0.81
CA LYS A 50 12.57 8.67 -0.52
C LYS A 50 12.34 7.21 -0.12
N LEU A 51 11.53 6.50 -0.92
CA LEU A 51 11.14 5.11 -0.64
C LEU A 51 12.37 4.24 -0.30
N PRO A 52 13.52 4.32 -1.00
CA PRO A 52 14.72 3.54 -0.68
C PRO A 52 15.24 3.72 0.75
N ASP A 53 15.03 4.89 1.35
CA ASP A 53 15.56 5.23 2.68
C ASP A 53 14.67 4.70 3.82
N LYS A 54 13.43 4.29 3.52
CA LYS A 54 12.46 3.87 4.54
C LYS A 54 12.70 2.45 5.01
N LYS A 55 12.56 2.23 6.32
CA LYS A 55 12.60 0.91 6.96
C LYS A 55 11.25 0.21 6.91
N LEU A 56 10.17 0.98 7.05
CA LEU A 56 8.79 0.51 6.98
C LEU A 56 7.97 1.43 6.07
N ILE A 57 7.26 0.87 5.11
CA ILE A 57 6.32 1.61 4.26
C ILE A 57 4.97 0.92 4.33
N ILE A 58 3.93 1.68 4.65
CA ILE A 58 2.56 1.18 4.75
C ILE A 58 1.75 1.79 3.61
N PHE A 59 1.24 0.92 2.74
CA PHE A 59 0.36 1.28 1.63
C PHE A 59 -1.07 0.85 1.91
N VAL A 60 -2.01 1.63 1.38
CA VAL A 60 -3.44 1.29 1.41
C VAL A 60 -3.81 0.66 0.08
N VAL A 61 -4.38 -0.54 0.13
CA VAL A 61 -4.85 -1.27 -1.05
C VAL A 61 -6.35 -1.12 -1.14
N SER A 62 -6.85 -0.69 -2.30
CA SER A 62 -8.27 -0.64 -2.63
C SER A 62 -8.54 -1.57 -3.80
N ASN A 63 -9.73 -2.18 -3.83
CA ASN A 63 -10.21 -2.94 -4.99
C ASN A 63 -10.79 -2.07 -6.11
N ASN A 64 -10.62 -0.75 -6.05
CA ASN A 64 -11.01 0.11 -7.14
C ASN A 64 -10.10 -0.14 -8.36
N ASP A 65 -10.70 -0.62 -9.46
CA ASP A 65 -10.02 -0.78 -10.75
C ASP A 65 -10.39 0.34 -11.75
N ASP A 66 -11.32 1.24 -11.39
CA ASP A 66 -11.77 2.33 -12.26
C ASP A 66 -11.06 3.64 -11.91
N VAL A 67 -10.04 3.98 -12.71
CA VAL A 67 -9.27 5.24 -12.61
C VAL A 67 -10.08 6.49 -12.89
N THR A 68 -11.27 6.36 -13.49
CA THR A 68 -12.15 7.50 -13.79
C THR A 68 -13.14 7.77 -12.65
N MET A 69 -13.30 6.82 -11.72
CA MET A 69 -14.23 6.92 -10.61
C MET A 69 -13.49 7.29 -9.31
N ALA A 70 -13.54 8.56 -8.96
CA ALA A 70 -13.09 9.03 -7.65
C ALA A 70 -13.91 8.38 -6.53
N GLU A 71 -13.25 8.04 -5.42
CA GLU A 71 -13.85 7.34 -4.27
C GLU A 71 -14.51 6.00 -4.61
N GLY A 72 -14.09 5.37 -5.71
CA GLY A 72 -14.45 4.00 -6.06
C GLY A 72 -13.83 2.97 -5.12
N GLY A 73 -14.22 1.71 -5.30
CA GLY A 73 -13.80 0.60 -4.44
C GLY A 73 -14.76 0.38 -3.26
N THR A 74 -14.81 -0.86 -2.80
CA THR A 74 -15.71 -1.35 -1.76
C THR A 74 -14.98 -2.02 -0.61
N HIS A 75 -13.69 -2.30 -0.77
CA HIS A 75 -12.88 -2.97 0.23
C HIS A 75 -11.48 -2.39 0.30
N TRP A 76 -11.01 -2.18 1.53
CA TRP A 76 -9.68 -1.66 1.84
C TRP A 76 -8.88 -2.70 2.59
N SER A 77 -7.59 -2.78 2.31
CA SER A 77 -6.64 -3.63 3.00
C SER A 77 -5.29 -2.91 3.04
N LEU A 78 -4.27 -3.53 3.65
CA LEU A 78 -2.99 -2.88 3.91
C LEU A 78 -1.83 -3.73 3.38
N LEU A 79 -0.89 -3.10 2.69
CA LEU A 79 0.35 -3.74 2.25
C LEU A 79 1.52 -3.05 2.97
N ALA A 80 2.21 -3.78 3.84
CA ALA A 80 3.36 -3.28 4.59
C ALA A 80 4.66 -3.81 3.98
N TYR A 81 5.61 -2.93 3.68
CA TYR A 81 6.96 -3.31 3.27
C TYR A 81 7.95 -3.11 4.41
N GLU A 82 8.68 -4.17 4.75
CA GLU A 82 9.77 -4.15 5.73
C GLU A 82 11.12 -4.31 5.02
N ARG A 83 12.00 -3.30 5.19
CA ARG A 83 13.32 -3.23 4.55
C ARG A 83 14.28 -4.31 5.06
N SER A 84 14.26 -4.58 6.37
CA SER A 84 15.21 -5.49 7.04
C SER A 84 15.15 -6.91 6.47
N THR A 85 13.94 -7.33 6.08
CA THR A 85 13.63 -8.64 5.50
C THR A 85 13.33 -8.57 4.01
N ASN A 86 13.36 -7.36 3.41
CA ASN A 86 12.96 -7.08 2.04
C ASN A 86 11.60 -7.71 1.66
N THR A 87 10.64 -7.69 2.60
CA THR A 87 9.38 -8.43 2.49
C THR A 87 8.18 -7.48 2.49
N PHE A 88 7.23 -7.76 1.63
CA PHE A 88 5.90 -7.18 1.60
C PHE A 88 4.92 -8.13 2.28
N VAL A 89 4.15 -7.62 3.24
CA VAL A 89 3.15 -8.36 4.00
C VAL A 89 1.79 -7.72 3.77
N HIS A 90 0.88 -8.47 3.16
CA HIS A 90 -0.50 -8.05 2.93
C HIS A 90 -1.39 -8.47 4.10
N HIS A 91 -2.10 -7.49 4.65
CA HIS A 91 -3.07 -7.66 5.71
C HIS A 91 -4.47 -7.37 5.16
N ASP A 92 -5.31 -8.40 5.14
CA ASP A 92 -6.68 -8.32 4.66
C ASP A 92 -7.67 -8.84 5.70
N SER A 93 -8.60 -7.98 6.12
CA SER A 93 -9.65 -8.29 7.07
C SER A 93 -10.84 -9.04 6.47
N MET A 94 -10.87 -9.26 5.15
CA MET A 94 -11.91 -10.00 4.42
C MET A 94 -11.32 -11.16 3.61
N ALA A 95 -10.68 -12.10 4.31
CA ALA A 95 -10.26 -13.40 3.78
C ALA A 95 -9.45 -13.35 2.46
N GLY A 96 -8.60 -12.32 2.30
CA GLY A 96 -7.74 -12.14 1.13
C GLY A 96 -8.48 -11.69 -0.13
N SER A 97 -9.68 -11.10 -0.01
CA SER A 97 -10.46 -10.58 -1.14
C SER A 97 -9.71 -9.52 -1.96
N ASN A 98 -8.77 -8.79 -1.35
CA ASN A 98 -7.90 -7.81 -2.01
C ASN A 98 -6.55 -8.38 -2.49
N SER A 99 -6.28 -9.69 -2.35
CA SER A 99 -4.96 -10.26 -2.68
C SER A 99 -4.53 -9.97 -4.13
N LEU A 100 -5.45 -9.93 -5.10
CA LEU A 100 -5.13 -9.57 -6.47
C LEU A 100 -4.65 -8.11 -6.59
N HIS A 101 -5.34 -7.17 -5.94
CA HIS A 101 -5.00 -5.75 -5.99
C HIS A 101 -3.70 -5.48 -5.21
N ALA A 102 -3.49 -6.15 -4.09
CA ALA A 102 -2.25 -6.08 -3.33
C ALA A 102 -1.04 -6.58 -4.13
N LYS A 103 -1.19 -7.69 -4.86
CA LYS A 103 -0.15 -8.20 -5.76
C LYS A 103 0.13 -7.25 -6.93
N ARG A 104 -0.88 -6.55 -7.47
CA ARG A 104 -0.67 -5.53 -8.51
C ARG A 104 0.18 -4.37 -7.98
N LEU A 105 -0.18 -3.83 -6.81
CA LEU A 105 0.59 -2.77 -6.17
C LEU A 105 2.02 -3.24 -5.86
N TRP A 106 2.18 -4.41 -5.25
CA TRP A 106 3.50 -4.99 -4.96
C TRP A 106 4.38 -5.06 -6.22
N LYS A 107 3.86 -5.58 -7.34
CA LYS A 107 4.60 -5.65 -8.61
C LYS A 107 5.00 -4.27 -9.13
N ALA A 108 4.12 -3.28 -9.03
CA ALA A 108 4.43 -1.91 -9.42
C ALA A 108 5.56 -1.31 -8.56
N LEU A 109 5.63 -1.68 -7.27
CA LEU A 109 6.62 -1.19 -6.32
C LEU A 109 8.02 -1.79 -6.49
N LEU A 110 8.16 -2.95 -7.15
CA LEU A 110 9.45 -3.63 -7.30
C LEU A 110 10.53 -2.74 -7.94
N GLY A 111 10.15 -1.88 -8.90
CA GLY A 111 11.08 -0.96 -9.56
C GLY A 111 11.51 0.25 -8.72
N PHE A 112 10.80 0.55 -7.63
CA PHE A 112 11.08 1.70 -6.76
C PHE A 112 11.76 1.33 -5.45
N ILE A 113 11.50 0.11 -4.96
CA ILE A 113 11.94 -0.35 -3.64
C ILE A 113 13.21 -1.19 -3.72
N ASP A 114 13.55 -1.77 -4.88
CA ASP A 114 14.75 -2.61 -5.03
C ASP A 114 15.57 -2.27 -6.28
N SER A 115 16.89 -2.19 -6.08
CA SER A 115 17.92 -1.98 -7.11
C SER A 115 18.67 -3.28 -7.44
N SER A 116 18.40 -4.37 -6.71
CA SER A 116 19.00 -5.68 -6.91
C SER A 116 18.03 -6.55 -7.71
N GLY A 117 18.40 -6.90 -8.94
CA GLY A 117 17.57 -7.61 -9.94
C GLY A 117 17.23 -9.07 -9.60
N SER A 118 16.81 -9.36 -8.36
CA SER A 118 16.29 -10.65 -7.94
C SER A 118 14.78 -10.73 -8.24
N ASP A 119 14.46 -11.53 -9.26
CA ASP A 119 13.12 -12.02 -9.53
C ASP A 119 12.73 -12.97 -8.39
N SER A 120 11.77 -12.58 -7.54
CA SER A 120 11.35 -13.42 -6.41
C SER A 120 9.96 -13.05 -5.89
N ASP A 121 8.99 -13.91 -6.18
CA ASP A 121 7.67 -13.99 -5.53
C ASP A 121 7.82 -14.20 -4.00
N ASP A 122 9.01 -14.61 -3.54
CA ASP A 122 9.38 -14.83 -2.14
C ASP A 122 9.33 -13.56 -1.28
N ARG A 123 9.21 -12.37 -1.90
CA ARG A 123 9.10 -11.09 -1.21
C ARG A 123 7.67 -10.68 -0.89
N TYR A 124 6.66 -11.48 -1.24
CA TYR A 124 5.26 -11.19 -0.93
C TYR A 124 4.68 -12.26 0.00
N LEU A 125 4.06 -11.83 1.10
CA LEU A 125 3.37 -12.69 2.06
C LEU A 125 1.93 -12.23 2.25
N GLU A 126 1.00 -13.16 2.14
CA GLU A 126 -0.38 -12.96 2.59
C GLU A 126 -0.47 -13.32 4.08
N TYR A 127 -0.76 -12.35 4.95
CA TYR A 127 -0.76 -12.59 6.40
C TYR A 127 -2.07 -13.21 6.87
N SER A 128 -2.05 -14.54 7.03
CA SER A 128 -3.22 -15.35 7.40
C SER A 128 -3.78 -15.07 8.80
N ALA A 129 -3.00 -14.46 9.68
CA ALA A 129 -3.42 -14.12 11.05
C ALA A 129 -3.98 -12.68 11.20
N THR A 130 -4.26 -12.00 10.08
CA THR A 130 -4.92 -10.68 10.10
C THR A 130 -6.31 -10.79 10.78
N PRO A 131 -6.66 -9.90 11.73
CA PRO A 131 -8.00 -9.86 12.30
C PRO A 131 -9.08 -9.77 11.23
N GLN A 132 -10.06 -10.68 11.27
CA GLN A 132 -11.13 -10.72 10.28
C GLN A 132 -12.32 -9.89 10.73
N GLN A 133 -12.81 -9.02 9.84
CA GLN A 133 -14.00 -8.23 10.09
C GLN A 133 -15.24 -9.13 10.18
N ARG A 134 -16.24 -8.70 10.95
CA ARG A 134 -17.52 -9.42 11.12
C ARG A 134 -18.70 -8.71 10.46
N ASN A 135 -18.44 -7.62 9.74
CA ASN A 135 -19.42 -6.81 9.03
C ASN A 135 -18.89 -6.44 7.64
N GLY A 136 -19.60 -5.59 6.90
CA GLY A 136 -19.24 -5.19 5.54
C GLY A 136 -18.55 -3.83 5.42
N TYR A 137 -18.11 -3.20 6.51
CA TYR A 137 -17.67 -1.79 6.48
C TYR A 137 -16.44 -1.47 7.36
N ASP A 138 -15.99 -2.38 8.23
CA ASP A 138 -14.82 -2.15 9.09
C ASP A 138 -13.47 -2.38 8.39
N CYS A 139 -13.45 -2.65 7.09
CA CYS A 139 -12.20 -2.92 6.36
C CYS A 139 -11.21 -1.75 6.36
N GLY A 140 -11.69 -0.52 6.51
CA GLY A 140 -10.85 0.68 6.57
C GLY A 140 -10.45 1.12 7.99
N LEU A 141 -10.79 0.34 9.03
CA LEU A 141 -10.51 0.66 10.44
C LEU A 141 -9.24 -0.04 10.97
#